data_AF-A0ABC8RTM5-F1
#
_entry.id   AF-A0ABC8RTM5-F1
#
_cell.length_a   1.000
_cell.length_b   1.000
_cell.length_c   1.000
_cell.angle_alpha   90.00
_cell.angle_beta   90.00
_cell.angle_gamma   90.00
#
_symmetry.space_group_name_H-M   'P 1'
#
loop_
_entity.id
_entity.type
_entity.pdbx_description
1 polymer ?
#
loop_
_entity_poly.entity_id
_entity_poly.type
_entity_poly.pdbx_seq_one_letter_code
_entity_poly.pdbx_strand_id
1 'polypeptide(L)'
;MAKDKIYCATNVTLLALIPKKVNPRSFSEFRPISLYNFLYKIFTKLLSSRLANILPELISVEQHGFVSGRNGGECVSIAQLMVSDLNRKVEGGNLILKLDMMKAYDRLE
;
A
#
# COMPACT_ATOMS: atom_id res chain seq x y z
N MET A 1 -23.05 25.27 -22.18
CA MET A 1 -23.71 23.96 -22.37
C MET A 1 -22.73 22.78 -22.58
N ALA A 2 -21.52 22.96 -23.14
CA ALA A 2 -20.54 21.87 -23.28
C ALA A 2 -19.67 21.64 -22.02
N LYS A 3 -19.45 22.68 -21.19
CA LYS A 3 -18.63 22.59 -19.96
C LYS A 3 -19.29 21.72 -18.87
N ASP A 4 -20.61 21.74 -18.76
CA ASP A 4 -21.34 21.03 -17.71
C ASP A 4 -21.45 19.51 -17.98
N LYS A 5 -21.44 19.09 -19.25
CA LYS A 5 -21.44 17.66 -19.62
C LYS A 5 -20.11 16.97 -19.35
N ILE A 6 -18.98 17.70 -19.46
CA ILE A 6 -17.65 17.13 -19.19
C ILE A 6 -17.48 16.85 -17.70
N TYR A 7 -17.95 17.74 -16.83
CA TYR A 7 -17.89 17.55 -15.37
C TYR A 7 -18.69 16.35 -14.85
N CYS A 8 -19.79 15.98 -15.51
CA CYS A 8 -20.63 14.86 -15.09
C CYS A 8 -20.01 13.49 -15.45
N ALA A 9 -19.29 13.39 -16.57
CA ALA A 9 -18.63 12.15 -17.00
C ALA A 9 -17.31 11.85 -16.27
N THR A 10 -16.67 12.85 -15.66
CA THR A 10 -15.39 12.68 -14.97
C THR A 10 -15.50 12.05 -13.59
N ASN A 11 -16.67 12.14 -12.93
CA ASN A 11 -16.87 11.72 -11.54
C ASN A 11 -17.42 10.31 -11.37
N VAL A 12 -17.57 9.54 -12.45
CA VAL A 12 -18.01 8.15 -12.39
C VAL A 12 -16.80 7.25 -12.13
N THR A 13 -16.80 6.56 -10.99
CA THR A 13 -15.78 5.56 -10.64
C THR A 13 -16.40 4.18 -10.73
N LEU A 14 -15.80 3.29 -11.51
CA LEU A 14 -16.26 1.90 -11.62
C LEU A 14 -15.68 1.09 -10.46
N LEU A 15 -16.53 0.46 -9.65
CA LEU A 15 -16.09 -0.44 -8.60
C LEU A 15 -15.95 -1.86 -9.14
N ALA A 16 -14.73 -2.37 -9.22
CA ALA A 16 -14.44 -3.75 -9.57
C ALA A 16 -14.19 -4.57 -8.29
N LEU A 17 -14.84 -5.74 -8.16
CA LEU A 17 -14.65 -6.64 -7.03
C LEU A 17 -13.73 -7.79 -7.42
N ILE A 18 -12.53 -7.85 -6.83
CA ILE A 18 -11.57 -8.95 -7.08
C ILE A 18 -11.66 -9.98 -5.94
N PRO A 19 -11.94 -11.26 -6.22
CA PRO A 19 -12.01 -12.29 -5.18
C PRO A 19 -10.63 -12.54 -4.54
N LYS A 20 -10.57 -12.66 -3.21
CA LYS A 20 -9.35 -13.01 -2.45
C LYS A 20 -9.09 -14.52 -2.41
N LYS A 21 -10.13 -15.34 -2.61
CA LYS A 21 -10.08 -16.81 -2.56
C LYS A 21 -11.08 -17.42 -3.53
N VAL A 22 -10.95 -18.72 -3.77
CA VAL A 22 -11.88 -19.51 -4.60
C VAL A 22 -13.26 -19.54 -3.94
N ASN A 23 -14.32 -19.32 -4.74
CA ASN A 23 -15.72 -19.31 -4.30
C ASN A 23 -16.01 -18.37 -3.13
N PRO A 24 -15.92 -17.04 -3.33
CA PRO A 24 -16.23 -16.08 -2.29
C PRO A 24 -17.71 -16.13 -1.89
N ARG A 25 -18.00 -16.14 -0.60
CA ARG A 25 -19.35 -16.21 -0.01
C ARG A 25 -19.76 -14.93 0.71
N SER A 26 -18.82 -14.02 0.96
CA SER A 26 -19.07 -12.76 1.67
C SER A 26 -18.30 -11.59 1.03
N PHE A 27 -18.84 -10.37 1.14
CA PHE A 27 -18.22 -9.15 0.62
C PHE A 27 -16.82 -8.88 1.19
N SER A 28 -16.53 -9.30 2.42
CA SER A 28 -15.20 -9.16 3.03
C SER A 28 -14.11 -9.96 2.32
N GLU A 29 -14.51 -10.96 1.53
CA GLU A 29 -13.66 -11.86 0.76
C GLU A 29 -13.32 -11.29 -0.63
N PHE A 30 -13.84 -10.10 -0.95
CA PHE A 30 -13.45 -9.35 -2.12
C PHE A 30 -12.49 -8.22 -1.75
N ARG A 31 -11.62 -7.85 -2.68
CA ARG A 31 -10.88 -6.59 -2.71
C ARG A 31 -11.62 -5.65 -3.65
N PRO A 32 -12.31 -4.62 -3.14
CA PRO A 32 -12.85 -3.58 -4.00
C PRO A 32 -11.70 -2.78 -4.59
N ILE A 33 -11.71 -2.58 -5.91
CA ILE A 33 -10.81 -1.70 -6.63
C ILE A 33 -11.64 -0.63 -7.32
N SER A 34 -11.38 0.62 -6.95
CA SER A 34 -11.93 1.79 -7.60
C SER A 34 -11.18 2.08 -8.90
N LEU A 35 -11.83 1.85 -10.04
CA LEU A 35 -11.31 2.14 -11.36
C LEU A 35 -11.71 3.54 -11.77
N TYR A 36 -10.74 4.45 -11.75
CA TYR A 36 -10.87 5.83 -12.19
C TYR A 36 -10.62 5.97 -13.70
N ASN A 37 -11.15 7.06 -14.25
CA ASN A 37 -10.88 7.48 -15.62
C ASN A 37 -9.38 7.63 -15.90
N PHE A 38 -8.96 7.37 -17.14
CA PHE A 38 -7.55 7.44 -17.55
C PHE A 38 -6.89 8.79 -17.23
N LEU A 39 -7.63 9.90 -17.39
CA LEU A 39 -7.16 11.25 -17.05
C LEU A 39 -6.74 11.35 -15.58
N TYR A 40 -7.52 10.79 -14.65
CA TYR A 40 -7.14 10.78 -13.22
C TYR A 40 -5.84 10.02 -13.00
N LYS A 41 -5.62 8.91 -13.71
CA LYS A 41 -4.38 8.14 -13.62
C LYS A 41 -3.16 8.93 -14.08
N ILE A 42 -3.31 9.80 -15.09
CA ILE A 42 -2.23 10.69 -15.53
C ILE A 42 -1.88 11.68 -14.42
N PHE A 43 -2.86 12.37 -13.85
CA PHE A 43 -2.62 13.35 -12.80
C PHE A 43 -2.03 12.72 -11.54
N THR A 44 -2.57 11.58 -11.08
CA THR A 44 -2.03 10.87 -9.92
C THR A 44 -0.62 10.36 -10.17
N LYS A 45 -0.32 9.87 -11.39
CA LYS A 45 1.04 9.48 -11.76
C LYS A 45 2.00 10.66 -11.71
N LEU A 46 1.63 11.80 -12.28
CA LEU A 46 2.44 13.02 -12.25
C LEU A 46 2.76 13.45 -10.81
N LEU A 47 1.75 13.48 -9.94
CA LEU A 47 1.92 13.80 -8.52
C LEU A 47 2.83 12.78 -7.83
N SER A 48 2.57 11.48 -8.00
CA SER A 48 3.38 10.42 -7.39
C SER A 48 4.85 10.48 -7.80
N SER A 49 5.14 10.79 -9.07
CA SER A 49 6.52 10.93 -9.56
C SER A 49 7.23 12.14 -8.94
N ARG A 50 6.52 13.23 -8.69
CA ARG A 50 7.10 14.39 -7.98
C ARG A 50 7.35 14.10 -6.52
N LEU A 51 6.39 13.46 -5.85
CA LEU A 51 6.52 13.06 -4.45
C LEU A 51 7.63 12.03 -4.24
N ALA A 52 7.82 11.11 -5.19
CA ALA A 52 8.87 10.10 -5.12
C ALA A 52 10.29 10.69 -4.99
N ASN A 53 10.53 11.91 -5.49
CA ASN A 53 11.83 12.56 -5.41
C ASN A 53 12.14 13.11 -4.01
N ILE A 54 11.11 13.55 -3.27
CA ILE A 54 11.27 14.11 -1.92
C ILE A 54 11.06 13.07 -0.82
N LEU A 55 10.39 11.97 -1.15
CA LEU A 55 10.04 10.92 -0.20
C LEU A 55 11.24 10.37 0.58
N PRO A 56 12.44 10.13 -0.03
CA PRO A 56 13.60 9.60 0.69
C PRO A 56 14.09 10.47 1.85
N GLU A 57 13.84 11.78 1.82
CA GLU A 57 14.21 12.72 2.88
C GLU A 57 13.18 12.75 4.02
N LEU A 58 11.95 12.32 3.76
CA LEU A 58 10.82 12.38 4.71
C LEU A 58 10.58 11.06 5.45
N ILE A 59 10.94 9.92 4.84
CA ILE A 59 10.67 8.60 5.39
C ILE A 59 11.93 7.97 5.99
N SER A 60 11.74 7.09 6.98
CA SER A 60 12.84 6.34 7.57
C SER A 60 13.48 5.37 6.56
N VAL A 61 14.75 5.03 6.78
CA VAL A 61 15.53 4.13 5.91
C VAL A 61 14.93 2.72 5.88
N GLU A 62 14.29 2.34 6.97
CA GLU A 62 13.69 1.04 7.26
C GLU A 62 12.35 0.84 6.54
N GLN A 63 11.76 1.90 5.96
CA GLN A 63 10.57 1.80 5.12
C GLN A 63 10.93 1.34 3.70
N HIS A 64 10.83 0.05 3.42
CA HIS A 64 11.20 -0.50 2.11
C HIS A 64 10.03 -0.56 1.11
N GLY A 65 8.78 -0.53 1.59
CA GLY A 65 7.60 -0.63 0.74
C GLY A 65 7.36 0.64 -0.09
N PHE A 66 7.09 0.49 -1.38
CA PHE A 66 6.70 1.56 -2.31
C PHE A 66 7.73 2.69 -2.50
N VAL A 67 9.01 2.42 -2.24
CA VAL A 67 10.12 3.37 -2.44
C VAL A 67 11.01 2.87 -3.56
N SER A 68 11.29 3.74 -4.53
CA SER A 68 12.19 3.38 -5.65
C SER A 68 13.60 3.06 -5.13
N GLY A 69 14.18 1.97 -5.58
CA GLY A 69 15.53 1.54 -5.20
C GLY A 69 15.64 0.75 -3.90
N ARG A 70 14.54 0.59 -3.13
CA ARG A 70 14.49 -0.30 -1.96
C ARG A 70 13.81 -1.61 -2.33
N ASN A 71 14.36 -2.74 -1.89
CA ASN A 71 13.83 -4.05 -2.25
C ASN A 71 13.09 -4.69 -1.07
N GLY A 72 11.88 -5.19 -1.30
CA GLY A 72 11.15 -5.96 -0.28
C GLY A 72 11.88 -7.22 0.19
N GLY A 73 12.79 -7.77 -0.62
CA GLY A 73 13.67 -8.88 -0.23
C GLY A 73 14.60 -8.52 0.94
N GLU A 74 15.02 -7.25 1.05
CA GLU A 74 15.85 -6.80 2.18
C GLU A 74 15.09 -6.90 3.50
N CYS A 75 13.79 -6.59 3.51
CA CYS A 75 12.94 -6.81 4.69
C CYS A 75 12.89 -8.28 5.11
N VAL A 76 12.87 -9.22 4.15
CA VAL A 76 12.85 -10.65 4.45
C VAL A 76 14.18 -11.07 5.08
N SER A 77 15.30 -10.62 4.52
CA SER A 77 16.64 -10.87 5.07
C SER A 77 16.77 -10.31 6.49
N ILE A 78 16.33 -9.07 6.71
CA ILE A 78 16.33 -8.46 8.06
C ILE A 78 15.47 -9.26 9.03
N ALA A 79 14.27 -9.70 8.62
CA ALA A 79 13.41 -10.52 9.46
C ALA A 79 14.06 -11.87 9.81
N GLN A 80 14.74 -12.52 8.86
CA GLN A 80 15.49 -13.75 9.11
C GLN A 80 16.65 -13.56 10.10
N LEU A 81 17.36 -12.44 10.00
CA LEU A 81 18.40 -12.06 10.96
C LEU A 81 17.80 -11.85 12.35
N MET A 82 16.68 -11.14 12.47
CA MET A 82 15.98 -10.92 13.74
C MET A 82 15.55 -12.24 14.39
N VAL A 83 14.97 -13.15 13.60
CA VAL A 83 14.57 -14.49 14.09
C VAL A 83 15.79 -15.30 14.55
N SER A 84 16.91 -15.20 13.84
CA SER A 84 18.14 -15.90 14.22
C SER A 84 18.73 -15.36 15.53
N ASP A 85 18.66 -14.05 15.75
CA ASP A 85 19.14 -13.40 16.98
C ASP A 85 18.25 -13.66 18.20
N LEU A 86 17.00 -14.12 17.98
CA LEU A 86 16.03 -14.39 19.04
C LEU A 86 16.50 -15.46 20.04
N ASN A 87 17.41 -16.37 19.65
CA ASN A 87 17.95 -17.40 20.53
C ASN A 87 19.08 -16.91 21.44
N ARG A 88 19.56 -15.68 21.25
CA ARG A 88 20.65 -15.10 22.05
C ARG A 88 20.18 -14.85 23.49
N LYS A 89 20.90 -15.35 24.49
CA LYS A 89 20.54 -15.10 25.89
C LYS A 89 20.73 -13.61 26.22
N VAL A 90 19.65 -12.94 26.62
CA VAL A 90 19.64 -11.58 27.13
C VAL A 90 18.86 -11.54 28.44
N GLU A 91 19.20 -10.60 29.31
CA GLU A 91 18.44 -10.35 30.54
C GLU A 91 17.02 -9.88 30.18
N GLY A 92 15.99 -10.58 30.66
CA GLY A 92 14.59 -10.31 30.30
C GLY A 92 14.03 -11.06 29.08
N GLY A 93 14.86 -11.79 28.32
CA GLY A 93 14.43 -12.58 27.16
C GLY A 93 14.20 -11.74 25.88
N ASN A 94 13.96 -12.42 24.75
CA ASN A 94 13.75 -11.75 23.45
C ASN A 94 12.29 -11.80 23.00
N LEU A 95 11.85 -10.74 22.30
CA LEU A 95 10.50 -10.60 21.74
C LEU A 95 10.57 -9.97 20.35
N ILE A 96 9.80 -10.51 19.40
CA ILE A 96 9.54 -9.89 18.09
C ILE A 96 8.07 -9.49 18.03
N LEU A 97 7.81 -8.24 17.65
CA LEU A 97 6.47 -7.72 17.45
C LEU A 97 6.18 -7.57 15.96
N LYS A 98 5.14 -8.26 15.49
CA LYS A 98 4.63 -8.12 14.12
C LYS A 98 3.30 -7.38 14.15
N LEU A 99 3.27 -6.19 13.56
CA LEU A 99 2.08 -5.35 13.46
C LEU A 99 1.57 -5.37 12.02
N ASP A 100 0.26 -5.54 11.84
CA ASP A 100 -0.41 -5.47 10.54
C ASP A 100 -1.65 -4.57 10.63
N MET A 101 -1.84 -3.72 9.62
CA MET A 101 -2.94 -2.76 9.57
C MET A 101 -4.03 -3.22 8.61
N MET A 102 -5.23 -3.46 9.13
CA MET A 102 -6.37 -3.82 8.30
C MET A 102 -6.83 -2.61 7.48
N LYS A 103 -6.83 -2.77 6.14
CA LYS A 103 -7.37 -1.77 5.19
C LYS A 103 -6.77 -0.37 5.38
N ALA A 104 -5.44 -0.27 5.37
CA ALA A 104 -4.72 0.98 5.60
C ALA A 104 -5.19 2.16 4.73
N TYR A 105 -5.60 1.92 3.48
CA TYR A 105 -6.09 2.97 2.58
C TYR A 105 -7.55 3.40 2.82
N ASP A 106 -8.36 2.56 3.48
CA ASP A 106 -9.77 2.87 3.78
C ASP A 106 -9.92 3.60 5.13
N ARG A 107 -8.86 3.65 5.95
CA ARG A 107 -8.84 4.15 7.33
C ARG A 107 -8.00 5.41 7.52
N LEU A 108 -7.81 6.18 6.46
CA LEU A 108 -7.13 7.48 6.55
C LEU A 108 -8.07 8.45 7.28
N GLU A 109 -7.73 8.79 8.52
CA GLU A 109 -8.32 9.88 9.32
C GLU A 109 -7.42 11.12 9.29
#